data_AF-J9GA29-F1
#
_entry.id   AF-J9GA29-F1
#
_cell.length_a   1.000
_cell.length_b   1.000
_cell.length_c   1.000
_cell.angle_alpha   90.00
_cell.angle_beta   90.00
_cell.angle_gamma   90.00
#
_symmetry.space_group_name_H-M   'P 1'
#
loop_
_entity.id
_entity.type
_entity.pdbx_description
1 polymer ?
#
loop_
_entity_poly.entity_id
_entity_poly.type
_entity_poly.pdbx_seq_one_letter_code
_entity_poly.pdbx_strand_id
1 'polypeptide(L)'
;MKYPLMDISQLPQSQDGESQPAANGFPMSNQMTAYVGYGKKEGTLNLTATEPTGNPSTPSKQIHQIPIFRTLGKVSVVAYLQDSITTDKILIEQLNLFNYNRDGLFVPQWQQPNCWNAETGEWNPQSQFDLTAMSTFEKQVGVTPFPLIKSPVVIDSVGSDRSQSITSFYLCQNSFGDKLQADMQPGVQDALGNRTTKMEVKLSDGRISEVVLPYLRRNDHLTIRLKITKYSIKVDFLKWNEHTVTPEWDDSVIPPKDNGNESHP
;
A
#
# COMPACT_ATOMS: atom_id res chain seq x y z
N MET A 1 -8.71 -15.57 -2.79
CA MET A 1 -7.98 -16.23 -3.91
C MET A 1 -7.92 -17.72 -3.61
N LYS A 2 -8.34 -18.59 -4.55
CA LYS A 2 -8.32 -20.05 -4.36
C LYS A 2 -6.93 -20.69 -4.59
N TYR A 3 -5.98 -19.93 -5.17
CA TYR A 3 -4.60 -20.36 -5.44
C TYR A 3 -3.62 -19.19 -5.22
N PRO A 4 -2.39 -19.45 -4.74
CA PRO A 4 -1.34 -18.43 -4.62
C PRO A 4 -0.89 -17.94 -6.01
N LEU A 5 -0.31 -16.74 -6.06
CA LEU A 5 0.30 -16.22 -7.28
C LEU A 5 1.53 -17.06 -7.66
N MET A 6 1.74 -17.28 -8.94
CA MET A 6 2.98 -17.87 -9.46
C MET A 6 4.07 -16.81 -9.57
N ASP A 7 3.71 -15.62 -10.07
CA ASP A 7 4.57 -14.44 -10.20
C ASP A 7 3.75 -13.13 -10.18
N ILE A 8 4.45 -11.98 -10.21
CA ILE A 8 3.87 -10.63 -10.11
C ILE A 8 2.99 -10.26 -11.32
N SER A 9 3.24 -10.84 -12.50
CA SER A 9 2.48 -10.54 -13.73
C SER A 9 1.03 -11.02 -13.68
N GLN A 10 0.71 -11.91 -12.74
CA GLN A 10 -0.66 -12.37 -12.49
C GLN A 10 -1.51 -11.37 -11.71
N LEU A 11 -0.91 -10.31 -11.17
CA LEU A 11 -1.65 -9.22 -10.55
C LEU A 11 -2.30 -8.33 -11.63
N PRO A 12 -3.47 -7.73 -11.34
CA PRO A 12 -4.21 -6.86 -12.25
C PRO A 12 -3.52 -5.50 -12.48
N GLN A 13 -2.34 -5.51 -13.11
CA GLN A 13 -1.50 -4.33 -13.33
C GLN A 13 -0.70 -4.46 -14.63
N SER A 14 -0.36 -3.32 -15.24
CA SER A 14 0.73 -3.27 -16.20
C SER A 14 2.07 -3.49 -15.51
N GLN A 15 3.12 -3.81 -16.26
CA GLN A 15 4.48 -3.94 -15.71
C GLN A 15 4.99 -2.65 -15.04
N ASP A 16 4.43 -1.50 -15.45
CA ASP A 16 4.76 -0.18 -14.92
C ASP A 16 3.80 0.23 -13.80
N GLY A 17 2.96 -0.69 -13.32
CA GLY A 17 2.09 -0.50 -12.17
C GLY A 17 0.86 0.34 -12.48
N GLU A 18 0.57 0.60 -13.74
CA GLU A 18 -0.68 1.21 -14.16
C GLU A 18 -1.79 0.15 -14.09
N SER A 19 -2.87 0.45 -13.37
CA SER A 19 -4.06 -0.39 -13.44
C SER A 19 -4.59 -0.35 -14.88
N GLN A 20 -4.99 -1.50 -15.44
CA GLN A 20 -5.73 -1.54 -16.70
C GLN A 20 -7.23 -1.51 -16.39
N PRO A 21 -7.88 -0.33 -16.32
CA PRO A 21 -9.22 -0.17 -15.77
C PRO A 21 -10.31 -0.94 -16.53
N ALA A 22 -10.10 -1.26 -17.80
CA ALA A 22 -11.14 -1.84 -18.65
C ALA A 22 -11.43 -3.35 -18.39
N ALA A 23 -10.62 -4.06 -17.62
CA ALA A 23 -10.80 -5.51 -17.41
C ALA A 23 -10.49 -6.02 -16.00
N ASN A 24 -9.94 -5.18 -15.12
CA ASN A 24 -9.24 -5.65 -13.92
C ASN A 24 -9.36 -4.65 -12.76
N GLY A 25 -9.68 -5.13 -11.56
CA GLY A 25 -9.76 -4.33 -10.33
C GLY A 25 -8.94 -4.91 -9.19
N PHE A 26 -8.51 -4.07 -8.25
CA PHE A 26 -7.82 -4.54 -7.05
C PHE A 26 -8.81 -5.10 -6.03
N PRO A 27 -8.52 -6.26 -5.41
CA PRO A 27 -9.35 -6.74 -4.31
C PRO A 27 -9.30 -5.73 -3.17
N MET A 28 -10.46 -5.36 -2.64
CA MET A 28 -10.59 -4.47 -1.49
C MET A 28 -11.43 -5.13 -0.42
N SER A 29 -11.04 -4.98 0.85
CA SER A 29 -11.82 -5.49 1.96
C SER A 29 -11.47 -4.78 3.27
N ASN A 30 -12.31 -5.01 4.28
CA ASN A 30 -12.06 -4.64 5.65
C ASN A 30 -12.76 -5.64 6.58
N GLN A 31 -12.27 -5.77 7.81
CA GLN A 31 -12.95 -6.46 8.91
C GLN A 31 -13.35 -5.42 9.96
N MET A 32 -14.61 -5.42 10.37
CA MET A 32 -15.10 -4.53 11.41
C MET A 32 -16.20 -5.21 12.21
N THR A 33 -16.36 -4.77 13.45
CA THR A 33 -17.54 -5.09 14.27
C THR A 33 -18.37 -3.83 14.40
N ALA A 34 -19.66 -3.91 14.09
CA ALA A 34 -20.62 -2.81 14.25
C ALA A 34 -21.98 -3.38 14.65
N TYR A 35 -22.86 -2.53 15.15
CA TYR A 35 -24.20 -2.91 15.58
C TYR A 35 -25.24 -2.39 14.59
N VAL A 36 -26.31 -3.16 14.39
CA VAL A 36 -27.43 -2.77 13.53
C VAL A 36 -28.63 -2.45 14.40
N GLY A 37 -29.22 -1.27 14.20
CA GLY A 37 -30.44 -0.84 14.87
C GLY A 37 -31.46 -0.24 13.91
N TYR A 38 -32.73 -0.23 14.29
CA TYR A 38 -33.77 0.45 13.52
C TYR A 38 -33.52 1.95 13.48
N GLY A 39 -33.67 2.54 12.30
CA GLY A 39 -33.57 3.97 12.08
C GLY A 39 -34.85 4.72 12.42
N LYS A 40 -34.75 6.05 12.43
CA LYS A 40 -35.88 6.94 12.72
C LYS A 40 -37.03 6.83 11.70
N LYS A 41 -36.72 6.37 10.49
CA LYS A 41 -37.71 6.09 9.44
C LYS A 41 -38.06 4.61 9.47
N GLU A 42 -39.35 4.31 9.38
CA GLU A 42 -39.84 2.94 9.30
C GLU A 42 -39.14 2.18 8.15
N GLY A 43 -38.72 0.94 8.43
CA GLY A 43 -38.00 0.10 7.47
C GLY A 43 -36.52 0.45 7.24
N THR A 44 -35.97 1.48 7.88
CA THR A 44 -34.54 1.81 7.77
C THR A 44 -33.72 1.14 8.87
N LEU A 45 -32.51 0.70 8.53
CA LEU A 45 -31.51 0.18 9.46
C LEU A 45 -30.29 1.10 9.44
N ASN A 46 -29.73 1.37 10.60
CA ASN A 46 -28.49 2.14 10.75
C ASN A 46 -27.42 1.27 11.39
N LEU A 47 -26.18 1.48 10.96
CA LEU A 47 -25.00 0.96 11.61
C LEU A 47 -24.54 1.90 12.72
N THR A 48 -24.16 1.36 13.86
CA THR A 48 -23.64 2.13 14.99
C THR A 48 -22.38 1.51 15.58
N ALA A 49 -21.50 2.36 16.09
CA ALA A 49 -20.22 1.94 16.71
C ALA A 49 -20.40 1.19 18.04
N THR A 50 -21.51 1.45 18.73
CA THR A 50 -21.86 0.84 20.02
C THR A 50 -23.24 0.20 19.97
N GLU A 51 -23.46 -0.77 20.86
CA GLU A 51 -24.74 -1.45 20.99
C GLU A 51 -25.84 -0.44 21.36
N PRO A 52 -26.97 -0.42 20.63
CA PRO A 52 -28.11 0.42 21.00
C PRO A 52 -28.68 -0.03 22.35
N THR A 53 -28.48 0.77 23.40
CA THR A 53 -28.94 0.44 24.77
C THR A 53 -30.42 0.72 25.00
N GLY A 54 -31.14 1.25 24.01
CA GLY A 54 -32.52 1.73 24.14
C GLY A 54 -32.68 2.99 25.00
N ASN A 55 -31.59 3.50 25.59
CA ASN A 55 -31.58 4.73 26.38
C ASN A 55 -31.36 5.96 25.48
N PRO A 56 -32.33 6.90 25.38
CA PRO A 56 -32.20 8.10 24.55
C PRO A 56 -31.10 9.07 25.02
N SER A 57 -30.56 8.87 26.23
CA SER A 57 -29.49 9.69 26.83
C SER A 57 -28.09 9.34 26.32
N THR A 58 -27.93 8.18 25.68
CA THR A 58 -26.67 7.71 25.07
C THR A 58 -26.94 7.32 23.61
N PRO A 59 -27.19 8.31 22.73
CA PRO A 59 -27.42 8.02 21.32
C PRO A 59 -26.17 7.39 20.73
N SER A 60 -26.27 6.12 20.33
CA SER A 60 -25.21 5.46 19.56
C SER A 60 -25.04 6.20 18.24
N LYS A 61 -23.81 6.66 17.97
CA LYS A 61 -23.55 7.42 16.74
C LYS A 61 -23.58 6.51 15.53
N GLN A 62 -24.19 7.04 14.47
CA GLN A 62 -24.34 6.35 13.20
C GLN A 62 -23.01 6.32 12.47
N ILE A 63 -22.69 5.16 11.90
CA ILE A 63 -21.58 4.98 10.98
C ILE A 63 -22.09 5.33 9.59
N HIS A 64 -21.50 6.37 8.99
CA HIS A 64 -21.85 6.82 7.64
C HIS A 64 -20.85 6.37 6.57
N GLN A 65 -19.64 6.01 6.98
CA GLN A 65 -18.56 5.62 6.08
C GLN A 65 -17.85 4.38 6.61
N ILE A 66 -17.66 3.42 5.71
CA ILE A 66 -16.92 2.20 5.98
C ILE A 66 -15.63 2.25 5.17
N PRO A 67 -14.44 2.30 5.80
CA PRO A 67 -13.21 2.26 5.04
C PRO A 67 -13.01 0.86 4.45
N ILE A 68 -12.61 0.83 3.19
CA ILE A 68 -12.20 -0.38 2.48
C ILE A 68 -10.75 -0.19 2.03
N PHE A 69 -9.95 -1.24 2.19
CA PHE A 69 -8.51 -1.18 1.93
C PHE A 69 -8.18 -2.10 0.78
N ARG A 70 -7.34 -1.64 -0.16
CA ARG A 70 -6.72 -2.53 -1.15
C ARG A 70 -5.99 -3.65 -0.42
N THR A 71 -5.99 -4.86 -0.99
CA THR A 71 -5.20 -5.97 -0.45
C THR A 71 -3.73 -5.91 -0.82
N LEU A 72 -3.36 -5.03 -1.77
CA LEU A 72 -2.02 -4.85 -2.29
C LEU A 72 -1.42 -3.52 -1.79
N GLY A 73 -0.10 -3.47 -1.68
CA GLY A 73 0.67 -2.22 -1.54
C GLY A 73 1.26 -1.81 -2.88
N LYS A 74 1.34 -0.50 -3.15
CA LYS A 74 2.02 0.07 -4.33
C LYS A 74 3.48 0.34 -3.99
N VAL A 75 4.38 0.04 -4.91
CA VAL A 75 5.79 0.41 -4.85
C VAL A 75 6.12 1.23 -6.08
N SER A 76 6.82 2.35 -5.90
CA SER A 76 7.39 3.15 -6.99
C SER A 76 8.88 3.27 -6.78
N VAL A 77 9.65 3.10 -7.84
CA VAL A 77 11.10 3.29 -7.81
C VAL A 77 11.43 4.55 -8.60
N VAL A 78 12.12 5.48 -7.95
CA VAL A 78 12.63 6.70 -8.56
C VAL A 78 14.14 6.76 -8.37
N ALA A 79 14.86 7.39 -9.30
CA ALA A 79 16.31 7.52 -9.20
C ALA A 79 16.79 8.93 -9.54
N TYR A 80 17.94 9.31 -9.00
CA TYR A 80 18.64 10.54 -9.36
C TYR A 80 20.15 10.43 -9.16
N LEU A 81 20.90 11.27 -9.87
CA LEU A 81 22.33 11.46 -9.73
C LEU A 81 22.60 12.52 -8.65
N GLN A 82 23.54 12.24 -7.75
CA GLN A 82 24.08 13.27 -6.86
C GLN A 82 24.98 14.22 -7.66
N ASP A 83 24.84 15.53 -7.42
CA ASP A 83 25.45 16.69 -8.14
C ASP A 83 26.95 16.60 -8.49
N SER A 84 27.70 15.66 -7.92
CA SER A 84 29.14 15.46 -8.14
C SER A 84 29.50 14.34 -9.13
N ILE A 85 28.54 13.75 -9.84
CA ILE A 85 28.80 12.77 -10.89
C ILE A 85 28.99 13.49 -12.22
N THR A 86 30.25 13.60 -12.66
CA THR A 86 30.65 14.37 -13.85
C THR A 86 30.96 13.52 -15.09
N THR A 87 30.67 12.22 -15.10
CA THR A 87 31.02 11.35 -16.24
C THR A 87 29.93 10.33 -16.55
N ASP A 88 29.70 10.20 -17.86
CA ASP A 88 28.89 9.23 -18.62
C ASP A 88 27.44 9.01 -18.19
N LYS A 89 26.60 8.71 -19.20
CA LYS A 89 25.22 8.31 -18.97
C LYS A 89 25.24 7.03 -18.14
N ILE A 90 24.77 7.10 -16.90
CA ILE A 90 24.57 5.93 -16.05
C ILE A 90 23.21 5.33 -16.40
N LEU A 91 23.18 4.02 -16.65
CA LEU A 91 21.95 3.29 -16.85
C LEU A 91 21.69 2.36 -15.67
N ILE A 92 20.43 2.21 -15.29
CA ILE A 92 19.98 1.02 -14.55
C ILE A 92 19.77 -0.08 -15.59
N GLU A 93 20.69 -1.04 -15.63
CA GLU A 93 20.63 -2.18 -16.56
C GLU A 93 19.64 -3.24 -16.09
N GLN A 94 19.61 -3.50 -14.78
CA GLN A 94 18.74 -4.49 -14.17
C GLN A 94 18.15 -3.93 -12.88
N LEU A 95 16.86 -4.19 -12.71
CA LEU A 95 16.11 -3.91 -11.51
C LEU A 95 15.26 -5.13 -11.22
N ASN A 96 15.66 -5.92 -10.22
CA ASN A 96 15.04 -7.21 -9.95
C ASN A 96 14.43 -7.23 -8.56
N LEU A 97 13.28 -7.89 -8.40
CA LEU A 97 12.64 -8.15 -7.11
C LEU A 97 12.74 -9.63 -6.75
N PHE A 98 12.99 -9.92 -5.48
CA PHE A 98 13.01 -11.28 -4.95
C PHE A 98 12.53 -11.29 -3.50
N ASN A 99 12.19 -12.48 -3.00
CA ASN A 99 11.58 -12.70 -1.70
C ASN A 99 10.27 -11.92 -1.48
N TYR A 100 9.49 -11.69 -2.54
CA TYR A 100 8.18 -11.03 -2.43
C TYR A 100 7.07 -12.04 -2.10
N ASN A 101 6.04 -11.60 -1.38
CA ASN A 101 4.91 -12.46 -1.07
C ASN A 101 4.03 -12.71 -2.30
N ARG A 102 3.60 -13.96 -2.44
CA ARG A 102 2.69 -14.45 -3.50
C ARG A 102 1.30 -14.79 -2.99
N ASP A 103 1.12 -14.77 -1.67
CA ASP A 103 -0.13 -15.01 -0.98
C ASP A 103 -0.30 -14.06 0.21
N GLY A 104 -1.45 -14.15 0.85
CA GLY A 104 -1.81 -13.35 2.01
C GLY A 104 -3.31 -13.38 2.26
N LEU A 105 -3.73 -12.82 3.38
CA LEU A 105 -5.14 -12.70 3.72
C LEU A 105 -5.86 -11.70 2.81
N PHE A 106 -7.03 -12.09 2.29
CA PHE A 106 -7.93 -11.16 1.63
C PHE A 106 -8.45 -10.13 2.63
N VAL A 107 -9.09 -10.59 3.71
CA VAL A 107 -9.63 -9.74 4.79
C VAL A 107 -8.53 -9.40 5.81
N PRO A 108 -8.26 -8.11 6.11
CA PRO A 108 -7.25 -7.76 7.09
C PRO A 108 -7.66 -8.16 8.51
N GLN A 109 -6.67 -8.36 9.38
CA GLN A 109 -6.91 -8.53 10.82
C GLN A 109 -6.38 -7.31 11.58
N TRP A 110 -7.16 -6.85 12.53
CA TRP A 110 -6.84 -5.70 13.38
C TRP A 110 -6.40 -6.19 14.75
N GLN A 111 -5.43 -5.51 15.36
CA GLN A 111 -4.98 -5.81 16.73
C GLN A 111 -6.11 -5.67 17.76
N GLN A 112 -7.07 -4.78 17.50
CA GLN A 112 -8.23 -4.56 18.35
C GLN A 112 -9.53 -4.74 17.56
N PRO A 113 -10.53 -5.43 18.13
CA PRO A 113 -11.78 -5.71 17.43
C PRO A 113 -12.68 -4.48 17.25
N ASN A 114 -12.55 -3.47 18.12
CA ASN A 114 -13.31 -2.22 18.02
C ASN A 114 -12.47 -1.11 17.38
N CYS A 115 -12.66 -0.93 16.08
CA CYS A 115 -11.98 0.09 15.29
C CYS A 115 -12.81 1.36 15.10
N TRP A 116 -13.88 1.55 15.87
CA TRP A 116 -14.74 2.73 15.77
C TRP A 116 -14.54 3.66 16.97
N ASN A 117 -14.59 4.96 16.71
CA ASN A 117 -14.81 5.93 17.76
C ASN A 117 -16.28 5.86 18.20
N ALA A 118 -16.51 5.48 19.46
CA ALA A 118 -17.85 5.33 20.02
C ALA A 118 -18.65 6.64 20.08
N GLU A 119 -17.96 7.78 20.20
CA GLU A 119 -18.57 9.11 20.36
C GLU A 119 -18.89 9.80 19.04
N THR A 120 -18.23 9.40 17.94
CA THR A 120 -18.43 10.01 16.61
C THR A 120 -18.99 9.04 15.58
N GLY A 121 -18.84 7.72 15.77
CA GLY A 121 -19.19 6.72 14.75
C GLY A 121 -18.18 6.63 13.60
N GLU A 122 -17.04 7.30 13.72
CA GLU A 122 -16.00 7.34 12.70
C GLU A 122 -14.97 6.22 12.90
N TRP A 123 -14.32 5.82 11.81
CA TRP A 123 -13.22 4.85 11.89
C TRP A 123 -12.05 5.43 12.69
N ASN A 124 -11.48 4.65 13.60
CA ASN A 124 -10.30 5.03 14.36
C ASN A 124 -9.06 5.01 13.46
N PRO A 125 -8.46 6.17 13.13
CA PRO A 125 -7.28 6.21 12.27
C PRO A 125 -6.02 5.62 12.93
N GLN A 126 -6.05 5.39 14.24
CA GLN A 126 -4.96 4.75 14.98
C GLN A 126 -5.06 3.23 15.00
N SER A 127 -6.12 2.62 14.44
CA SER A 127 -6.23 1.17 14.34
C SER A 127 -5.04 0.59 13.57
N GLN A 128 -4.44 -0.46 14.14
CA GLN A 128 -3.26 -1.12 13.57
C GLN A 128 -3.59 -2.54 13.13
N PHE A 129 -3.02 -2.95 12.00
CA PHE A 129 -3.10 -4.34 11.55
C PHE A 129 -2.31 -5.25 12.48
N ASP A 130 -2.84 -6.45 12.74
CA ASP A 130 -2.11 -7.52 13.42
C ASP A 130 -1.16 -8.20 12.42
N LEU A 131 0.01 -7.60 12.21
CA LEU A 131 1.02 -8.13 11.26
C LEU A 131 1.47 -9.54 11.65
N THR A 132 1.52 -9.86 12.94
CA THR A 132 1.89 -11.21 13.42
C THR A 132 0.86 -12.23 12.96
N ALA A 133 -0.43 -11.99 13.20
CA ALA A 133 -1.48 -12.91 12.78
C ALA A 133 -1.57 -13.00 11.25
N MET A 134 -1.43 -11.88 10.55
CA MET A 134 -1.45 -11.83 9.09
C MET A 134 -0.27 -12.56 8.46
N SER A 135 0.93 -12.45 9.03
CA SER A 135 2.15 -13.12 8.55
C SER A 135 2.02 -14.65 8.50
N THR A 136 1.16 -15.24 9.34
CA THR A 136 0.91 -16.69 9.32
C THR A 136 0.27 -17.19 8.02
N PHE A 137 -0.31 -16.29 7.21
CA PHE A 137 -0.91 -16.57 5.91
C PHE A 137 -0.05 -16.14 4.72
N GLU A 138 1.08 -15.49 4.97
CA GLU A 138 2.03 -15.04 3.95
C GLU A 138 3.06 -16.14 3.67
N LYS A 139 2.63 -17.35 3.29
CA LYS A 139 3.52 -18.53 3.30
C LYS A 139 4.33 -18.68 2.01
N GLN A 140 3.83 -18.16 0.90
CA GLN A 140 4.41 -18.35 -0.42
C GLN A 140 5.27 -17.15 -0.81
N VAL A 141 6.54 -17.42 -1.09
CA VAL A 141 7.53 -16.40 -1.41
C VAL A 141 8.05 -16.62 -2.84
N GLY A 142 8.12 -15.56 -3.63
CA GLY A 142 8.75 -15.54 -4.95
C GLY A 142 10.24 -15.36 -4.82
N VAL A 143 10.99 -16.47 -4.82
CA VAL A 143 12.46 -16.47 -4.65
C VAL A 143 13.23 -16.28 -5.95
N THR A 144 12.60 -16.55 -7.10
CA THR A 144 13.20 -16.29 -8.41
C THR A 144 13.17 -14.79 -8.69
N PRO A 145 14.30 -14.17 -9.08
CA PRO A 145 14.34 -12.75 -9.43
C PRO A 145 13.32 -12.41 -10.52
N PHE A 146 12.47 -11.42 -10.24
CA PHE A 146 11.49 -10.89 -11.18
C PHE A 146 11.96 -9.54 -11.73
N PRO A 147 12.13 -9.38 -13.06
CA PRO A 147 12.58 -8.13 -13.64
C PRO A 147 11.48 -7.06 -13.61
N LEU A 148 11.78 -5.91 -13.02
CA LEU A 148 10.87 -4.76 -12.88
C LEU A 148 10.97 -3.76 -14.04
N ILE A 149 12.01 -3.87 -14.88
CA ILE A 149 12.19 -3.05 -16.09
C ILE A 149 12.36 -3.95 -17.31
N LYS A 150 11.85 -3.51 -18.47
CA LYS A 150 11.96 -4.25 -19.75
C LYS A 150 13.27 -4.00 -20.49
N SER A 151 13.83 -2.80 -20.30
CA SER A 151 15.03 -2.32 -20.98
C SER A 151 15.82 -1.41 -20.04
N PRO A 152 17.13 -1.26 -20.25
CA PRO A 152 17.94 -0.35 -19.46
C PRO A 152 17.37 1.08 -19.46
N VAL A 153 17.39 1.74 -18.29
CA VAL A 153 16.87 3.10 -18.11
C VAL A 153 18.02 4.05 -17.88
N VAL A 154 18.20 5.04 -18.74
CA VAL A 154 19.18 6.12 -18.57
C VAL A 154 18.72 7.03 -17.43
N ILE A 155 19.63 7.37 -16.51
CA ILE A 155 19.39 8.30 -15.41
C ILE A 155 20.12 9.60 -15.72
N ASP A 156 19.37 10.67 -15.98
CA ASP A 156 19.91 12.01 -16.28
C ASP A 156 19.44 13.09 -15.29
N SER A 157 18.47 12.76 -14.44
CA SER A 157 18.02 13.63 -13.36
C SER A 157 19.11 13.85 -12.31
N VAL A 158 19.49 15.10 -12.09
CA VAL A 158 20.44 15.53 -11.05
C VAL A 158 19.66 16.20 -9.91
N GLY A 159 19.96 15.82 -8.66
CA GLY A 159 19.26 16.33 -7.49
C GLY A 159 17.99 15.55 -7.13
N SER A 160 17.65 15.52 -5.83
CA SER A 160 16.53 14.73 -5.32
C SER A 160 15.16 15.29 -5.71
N ASP A 161 15.07 16.60 -5.95
CA ASP A 161 13.88 17.33 -6.43
C ASP A 161 13.50 16.96 -7.86
N ARG A 162 14.44 16.44 -8.65
CA ARG A 162 14.25 16.07 -10.05
C ARG A 162 14.21 14.56 -10.29
N SER A 163 14.01 13.75 -9.24
CA SER A 163 14.04 12.29 -9.33
C SER A 163 13.20 11.76 -10.50
N GLN A 164 13.82 10.96 -11.36
CA GLN A 164 13.18 10.32 -12.50
C GLN A 164 12.42 9.06 -12.06
N SER A 165 11.20 8.87 -12.57
CA SER A 165 10.44 7.63 -12.38
C SER A 165 11.06 6.49 -13.18
N ILE A 166 11.29 5.34 -12.54
CA ILE A 166 11.89 4.15 -13.17
C ILE A 166 10.83 3.11 -13.46
N THR A 167 10.02 2.79 -12.45
CA THR A 167 8.93 1.82 -12.55
C THR A 167 7.99 1.99 -11.36
N SER A 168 6.76 1.50 -11.49
CA SER A 168 5.89 1.25 -10.35
C SER A 168 5.24 -0.11 -10.47
N PHE A 169 4.81 -0.70 -9.37
CA PHE A 169 4.18 -2.02 -9.36
C PHE A 169 3.46 -2.24 -8.02
N TYR A 170 2.53 -3.18 -8.01
CA TYR A 170 1.80 -3.63 -6.84
C TYR A 170 2.36 -4.97 -6.36
N LEU A 171 2.36 -5.14 -5.04
CA LEU A 171 2.71 -6.39 -4.38
C LEU A 171 1.64 -6.78 -3.37
N CYS A 172 1.53 -8.08 -3.10
CA CYS A 172 0.86 -8.54 -1.89
C CYS A 172 1.53 -7.92 -0.66
N GLN A 173 0.74 -7.72 0.40
CA GLN A 173 1.27 -7.33 1.70
C GLN A 173 2.43 -8.25 2.10
N ASN A 174 3.49 -7.66 2.66
CA ASN A 174 4.57 -8.36 3.32
C ASN A 174 4.79 -7.81 4.72
N SER A 175 4.47 -8.62 5.72
CA SER A 175 4.58 -8.26 7.13
C SER A 175 6.02 -8.31 7.64
N PHE A 176 6.96 -8.90 6.89
CA PHE A 176 8.36 -9.07 7.25
C PHE A 176 9.23 -7.90 6.79
N GLY A 177 10.12 -7.44 7.67
CA GLY A 177 11.07 -6.37 7.40
C GLY A 177 11.03 -5.25 8.44
N ASP A 178 11.98 -4.33 8.33
CA ASP A 178 12.07 -3.19 9.24
C ASP A 178 10.93 -2.20 9.01
N LYS A 179 10.62 -1.44 10.05
CA LYS A 179 9.65 -0.34 9.96
C LYS A 179 10.28 0.91 9.38
N LEU A 180 9.48 1.75 8.73
CA LEU A 180 9.88 3.12 8.45
C LEU A 180 9.74 4.01 9.68
N GLN A 181 10.44 5.14 9.70
CA GLN A 181 10.42 6.07 10.84
C GLN A 181 9.00 6.57 11.16
N ALA A 182 8.15 6.72 10.14
CA ALA A 182 6.76 7.16 10.28
C ALA A 182 5.80 6.04 10.72
N ASP A 183 6.25 4.78 10.75
CA ASP A 183 5.39 3.67 11.11
C ASP A 183 5.25 3.51 12.64
N MET A 184 4.00 3.38 13.07
CA MET A 184 3.66 3.24 14.49
C MET A 184 4.06 1.89 15.09
N GLN A 185 4.12 0.83 14.27
CA GLN A 185 4.44 -0.53 14.72
C GLN A 185 5.63 -1.14 13.96
N PRO A 186 6.42 -2.01 14.61
CA PRO A 186 7.44 -2.79 13.93
C PRO A 186 6.82 -3.81 12.98
N GLY A 187 7.59 -4.22 11.97
CA GLY A 187 7.27 -5.41 11.18
C GLY A 187 7.59 -6.70 11.94
N VAL A 188 7.28 -7.82 11.31
CA VAL A 188 7.63 -9.16 11.79
C VAL A 188 9.10 -9.45 11.49
N GLN A 189 9.81 -9.99 12.49
CA GLN A 189 11.22 -10.34 12.32
C GLN A 189 11.38 -11.52 11.36
N ASP A 190 12.26 -11.37 10.37
CA ASP A 190 12.66 -12.42 9.45
C ASP A 190 13.91 -13.16 9.97
N ALA A 191 13.71 -14.09 10.91
CA ALA A 191 14.81 -14.80 11.55
C ALA A 191 15.66 -15.66 10.59
N LEU A 192 15.10 -16.05 9.43
CA LEU A 192 15.76 -16.90 8.44
C LEU A 192 16.30 -16.10 7.24
N GLY A 193 15.96 -14.82 7.13
CA GLY A 193 16.42 -13.93 6.05
C GLY A 193 15.83 -14.24 4.67
N ASN A 194 14.74 -15.02 4.60
CA ASN A 194 14.14 -15.50 3.35
C ASN A 194 12.68 -15.04 3.15
N ARG A 195 12.21 -14.08 3.96
CA ARG A 195 10.84 -13.57 3.96
C ARG A 195 10.75 -12.10 3.61
N THR A 196 11.77 -11.33 3.98
CA THR A 196 11.84 -9.90 3.70
C THR A 196 12.04 -9.68 2.22
N THR A 197 11.23 -8.83 1.61
CA THR A 197 11.34 -8.49 0.19
C THR A 197 12.67 -7.79 -0.05
N LYS A 198 13.31 -8.13 -1.17
CA LYS A 198 14.59 -7.56 -1.58
C LYS A 198 14.53 -7.10 -3.02
N MET A 199 15.30 -6.07 -3.31
CA MET A 199 15.47 -5.51 -4.64
C MET A 199 16.94 -5.43 -4.99
N GLU A 200 17.31 -5.88 -6.19
CA GLU A 200 18.65 -5.74 -6.74
C GLU A 200 18.65 -4.64 -7.80
N VAL A 201 19.64 -3.76 -7.73
CA VAL A 201 19.90 -2.72 -8.73
C VAL A 201 21.28 -2.95 -9.32
N LYS A 202 21.37 -3.07 -10.64
CA LYS A 202 22.64 -3.12 -11.38
C LYS A 202 22.76 -1.93 -12.30
N LEU A 203 23.87 -1.21 -12.20
CA LEU A 203 24.21 -0.08 -13.07
C LEU A 203 25.14 -0.50 -14.21
N SER A 204 25.14 0.29 -15.29
CA SER A 204 25.98 0.07 -16.47
C SER A 204 27.49 0.14 -16.22
N ASP A 205 27.92 0.73 -15.11
CA ASP A 205 29.32 0.77 -14.69
C ASP A 205 29.73 -0.44 -13.82
N GLY A 206 28.86 -1.45 -13.70
CA GLY A 206 29.11 -2.69 -12.99
C GLY A 206 28.80 -2.65 -11.50
N ARG A 207 28.37 -1.51 -10.94
CA ARG A 207 27.92 -1.44 -9.55
C ARG A 207 26.61 -2.21 -9.36
N ILE A 208 26.57 -3.03 -8.32
CA ILE A 208 25.40 -3.82 -7.91
C ILE A 208 25.09 -3.50 -6.46
N SER A 209 23.81 -3.30 -6.14
CA SER A 209 23.34 -3.16 -4.77
C SER A 209 22.12 -4.04 -4.54
N GLU A 210 22.18 -4.84 -3.48
CA GLU A 210 20.98 -5.45 -2.89
C GLU A 210 20.39 -4.47 -1.86
N VAL A 211 19.07 -4.36 -1.88
CA VAL A 211 18.29 -3.46 -1.05
C VAL A 211 17.24 -4.28 -0.33
N VAL A 212 17.30 -4.30 1.00
CA VAL A 212 16.26 -4.92 1.83
C VAL A 212 15.14 -3.89 1.98
N LEU A 213 13.92 -4.27 1.60
CA LEU A 213 12.76 -3.38 1.72
C LEU A 213 12.21 -3.40 3.15
N PRO A 214 11.59 -2.29 3.61
CA PRO A 214 10.78 -2.33 4.82
C PRO A 214 9.59 -3.28 4.63
N TYR A 215 8.91 -3.63 5.73
CA TYR A 215 7.64 -4.32 5.61
C TYR A 215 6.65 -3.46 4.81
N LEU A 216 5.85 -4.10 3.97
CA LEU A 216 4.90 -3.44 3.06
C LEU A 216 3.48 -3.79 3.49
N ARG A 217 2.72 -2.79 3.97
CA ARG A 217 1.30 -3.01 4.26
C ARG A 217 0.47 -2.93 3.00
N ARG A 218 -0.65 -3.63 3.03
CA ARG A 218 -1.75 -3.40 2.09
C ARG A 218 -2.17 -1.92 2.14
N ASN A 219 -2.63 -1.39 1.00
CA ASN A 219 -3.11 -0.01 0.86
C ASN A 219 -2.06 1.09 1.12
N ASP A 220 -0.80 0.75 1.38
CA ASP A 220 0.30 1.71 1.45
C ASP A 220 0.91 1.96 0.06
N HIS A 221 1.57 3.11 -0.10
CA HIS A 221 2.44 3.40 -1.23
C HIS A 221 3.87 3.68 -0.74
N LEU A 222 4.78 2.76 -1.09
CA LEU A 222 6.21 2.88 -0.84
C LEU A 222 6.92 3.46 -2.06
N THR A 223 7.59 4.59 -1.91
CA THR A 223 8.52 5.14 -2.90
C THR A 223 9.95 4.78 -2.50
N ILE A 224 10.64 4.01 -3.31
CA ILE A 224 12.06 3.70 -3.16
C ILE A 224 12.84 4.73 -3.97
N ARG A 225 13.66 5.54 -3.30
CA ARG A 225 14.48 6.56 -3.95
C ARG A 225 15.93 6.08 -4.03
N LEU A 226 16.39 5.83 -5.24
CA LEU A 226 17.76 5.45 -5.55
C LEU A 226 18.60 6.72 -5.77
N LYS A 227 19.47 7.01 -4.81
CA LYS A 227 20.49 8.05 -4.93
C LYS A 227 21.77 7.44 -5.48
N ILE A 228 22.03 7.68 -6.75
CA ILE A 228 23.27 7.27 -7.39
C ILE A 228 24.33 8.31 -7.05
N THR A 229 25.40 7.88 -6.37
CA THR A 229 26.57 8.71 -6.05
C THR A 229 27.75 8.30 -6.92
N LYS A 230 28.89 8.99 -6.80
CA LYS A 230 30.12 8.56 -7.49
C LYS A 230 30.59 7.16 -7.11
N TYR A 231 30.34 6.73 -5.86
CA TYR A 231 30.93 5.51 -5.30
C TYR A 231 29.92 4.40 -5.01
N SER A 232 28.66 4.76 -4.78
CA SER A 232 27.64 3.81 -4.34
C SER A 232 26.24 4.23 -4.75
N ILE A 233 25.32 3.27 -4.66
CA ILE A 233 23.87 3.49 -4.70
C ILE A 233 23.43 3.61 -3.23
N LYS A 234 22.83 4.74 -2.86
CA LYS A 234 22.16 4.91 -1.57
C LYS A 234 20.67 4.81 -1.78
N VAL A 235 19.95 4.32 -0.79
CA VAL A 235 18.51 4.11 -0.89
C VAL A 235 17.81 4.79 0.27
N ASP A 236 16.79 5.58 -0.05
CA ASP A 236 15.87 6.18 0.91
C ASP A 236 14.45 5.65 0.66
N PHE A 237 13.69 5.45 1.74
CA PHE A 237 12.31 4.95 1.67
C PHE A 237 11.29 6.03 2.02
N LEU A 238 10.52 6.41 1.00
CA LEU A 238 9.39 7.31 0.93
C LEU A 238 8.05 6.66 1.29
N LYS A 239 7.39 6.96 2.41
CA LYS A 239 5.99 6.53 2.57
C LYS A 239 5.03 7.62 2.17
N TRP A 240 4.18 7.36 1.18
CA TRP A 240 3.04 8.23 0.88
C TRP A 240 1.80 7.64 1.57
N ASN A 241 1.43 8.21 2.71
CA ASN A 241 0.18 7.86 3.38
C ASN A 241 -0.94 8.66 2.71
N GLU A 242 -1.62 8.10 1.73
CA GLU A 242 -2.95 8.60 1.37
C GLU A 242 -3.96 7.96 2.32
N HIS A 243 -4.45 8.74 3.29
CA HIS A 243 -5.58 8.35 4.15
C HIS A 243 -6.88 8.18 3.36
N THR A 244 -6.90 8.67 2.11
CA THR A 244 -8.01 8.56 1.18
C THR A 244 -7.44 8.02 -0.11
N VAL A 245 -7.53 6.72 -0.29
CA VAL A 245 -7.31 6.12 -1.59
C VAL A 245 -8.48 6.55 -2.47
N THR A 246 -8.26 7.57 -3.28
CA THR A 246 -9.12 7.78 -4.45
C THR A 246 -8.81 6.61 -5.38
N PRO A 247 -9.82 5.89 -5.88
CA PRO A 247 -9.56 4.94 -6.94
C PRO A 247 -8.82 5.67 -8.07
N GLU A 248 -7.70 5.11 -8.54
CA GLU A 248 -6.99 5.68 -9.71
C GLU A 248 -7.79 5.46 -11.00
N TRP A 249 -8.93 4.76 -10.93
CA TRP A 249 -9.98 4.89 -11.93
C TRP A 249 -10.74 6.18 -11.65
N ASP A 250 -10.58 7.16 -12.52
CA ASP A 250 -11.58 8.22 -12.66
C ASP A 250 -12.78 7.60 -13.39
N ASP A 251 -13.77 7.07 -12.66
CA ASP A 251 -15.02 6.58 -13.28
C ASP A 251 -15.91 7.75 -13.73
N SER A 252 -15.44 9.00 -13.68
CA SER A 252 -16.24 10.19 -14.00
C SER A 252 -17.54 10.29 -13.18
N VAL A 253 -17.67 9.52 -12.09
CA VAL A 253 -18.82 9.60 -11.20
C VAL A 253 -18.59 10.78 -10.28
N ILE A 254 -18.96 11.95 -10.80
CA ILE A 254 -19.18 13.16 -10.03
C ILE A 254 -20.05 12.75 -8.82
N PRO A 255 -19.59 12.93 -7.57
CA PRO A 255 -20.44 12.68 -6.41
C PRO A 255 -21.72 13.50 -6.60
N PRO A 256 -22.91 12.98 -6.22
CA PRO A 256 -24.14 13.74 -6.33
C PRO A 256 -23.89 15.09 -5.69
N LYS A 257 -24.08 16.18 -6.46
CA LYS A 257 -24.05 17.52 -5.89
C LYS A 257 -24.96 17.49 -4.67
N ASP A 258 -24.42 17.89 -3.52
CA ASP A 258 -25.27 18.23 -2.39
C ASP A 258 -26.30 19.20 -2.94
N ASN A 259 -27.55 18.74 -3.02
CA ASN A 259 -28.69 19.62 -3.21
C ASN A 259 -28.79 20.38 -1.90
N GLY A 260 -27.96 21.42 -1.80
CA GLY A 260 -28.03 22.41 -0.75
C GLY A 260 -29.49 22.83 -0.66
N ASN A 261 -30.06 22.66 0.52
CA ASN A 261 -31.21 23.42 0.92
C ASN A 261 -30.80 24.89 0.82
N GLU A 262 -31.11 25.50 -0.33
CA GLU A 262 -31.34 26.92 -0.42
C GLU A 262 -32.56 27.21 0.48
N SER A 263 -32.28 27.64 1.70
CA SER A 263 -33.25 28.33 2.53
C SER A 263 -32.80 29.78 2.68
N HIS A 264 -33.27 30.62 1.76
CA HIS A 264 -33.67 31.99 2.01
C HIS A 264 -35.16 32.07 1.62
N PRO A 265 -36.04 32.71 2.38
CA PRO A 265 -35.83 33.92 3.18
C PRO A 265 -35.86 33.72 4.71
#